data_AF-A0A4R9P6E9-F1
#
_entry.id   AF-A0A4R9P6E9-F1
#
_cell.length_a   1.000
_cell.length_b   1.000
_cell.length_c   1.000
_cell.angle_alpha   90.00
_cell.angle_beta   90.00
_cell.angle_gamma   90.00
#
_symmetry.space_group_name_H-M   'P 1'
#
loop_
_entity.id
_entity.type
_entity.pdbx_description
1 polymer ?
#
loop_
_entity_poly.entity_id
_entity_poly.type
_entity_poly.pdbx_seq_one_letter_code
_entity_poly.pdbx_strand_id
1 'polypeptide(L)'
;PDFPGHEDYCPFTKNPGAKRSAPDLDKAKQVVEESGTKGQKVTIIVEDTAISRSIGVYLQSVLTTIGYVADVKPISSNIQFTYIQNTNNKVQMS
;
A
#
# COMPACT_ATOMS: atom_id res chain seq x y z
N PRO A 1 -19.61 -2.14 -16.57
CA PRO A 1 -20.96 -2.53 -16.10
C PRO A 1 -21.84 -3.15 -17.20
N ASP A 2 -21.97 -2.52 -18.38
CA ASP A 2 -22.98 -2.94 -19.38
C ASP A 2 -22.45 -3.82 -20.53
N PHE A 3 -21.42 -4.62 -20.29
CA PHE A 3 -20.94 -5.59 -21.27
C PHE A 3 -21.68 -6.93 -21.05
N PRO A 4 -22.30 -7.53 -22.08
CA PRO A 4 -22.93 -8.84 -21.94
C PRO A 4 -21.92 -9.87 -21.39
N GLY A 5 -22.24 -10.48 -20.25
CA GLY A 5 -21.36 -11.44 -19.54
C GLY A 5 -20.44 -10.83 -18.48
N HIS A 6 -20.56 -9.53 -18.18
CA HIS A 6 -19.87 -8.93 -17.04
C HIS A 6 -20.50 -9.35 -15.71
N GLU A 7 -19.72 -9.97 -14.85
CA GLU A 7 -20.04 -10.24 -13.45
C GLU A 7 -19.20 -9.30 -12.57
N ASP A 8 -19.86 -8.58 -11.66
CA ASP A 8 -19.17 -7.76 -10.68
C ASP A 8 -18.32 -8.65 -9.76
N TYR A 9 -17.02 -8.40 -9.69
CA TYR A 9 -16.10 -9.18 -8.88
C TYR A 9 -15.05 -8.32 -8.20
N CYS A 10 -14.99 -8.40 -6.88
CA CYS A 10 -13.94 -7.79 -6.06
C CYS A 10 -13.29 -8.87 -5.16
N PRO A 11 -12.13 -9.42 -5.53
CA PRO A 11 -11.46 -10.47 -4.74
C PRO A 11 -10.80 -9.96 -3.46
N PHE A 12 -10.54 -8.65 -3.36
CA PHE A 12 -9.71 -8.05 -2.31
C PHE A 12 -10.52 -7.51 -1.14
N THR A 13 -11.66 -8.13 -0.86
CA THR A 13 -12.55 -7.76 0.23
C THR A 13 -12.86 -8.98 1.09
N LYS A 14 -13.15 -8.76 2.38
CA LYS A 14 -13.40 -9.79 3.38
C LYS A 14 -14.42 -10.84 2.95
N ASN A 15 -15.42 -10.43 2.15
CA ASN A 15 -16.40 -11.32 1.54
C ASN A 15 -16.34 -11.15 0.01
N PRO A 16 -15.50 -11.92 -0.71
CA PRO A 16 -15.36 -11.81 -2.16
C PRO A 16 -16.70 -11.93 -2.87
N GLY A 17 -16.91 -11.09 -3.89
CA GLY A 17 -18.14 -11.08 -4.67
C GLY A 17 -18.40 -9.71 -5.31
N ALA A 18 -19.65 -9.47 -5.69
CA ALA A 18 -20.06 -8.25 -6.39
C ALA A 18 -19.95 -6.96 -5.55
N LYS A 19 -19.97 -7.07 -4.22
CA LYS A 19 -19.99 -5.90 -3.32
C LYS A 19 -18.68 -5.78 -2.54
N ARG A 20 -18.07 -4.60 -2.62
CA ARG A 20 -16.97 -4.22 -1.73
C ARG A 20 -17.49 -4.07 -0.30
N SER A 21 -16.88 -4.78 0.64
CA SER A 21 -17.17 -4.65 2.08
C SER A 21 -15.98 -3.99 2.78
N ALA A 22 -15.14 -4.76 3.47
CA ALA A 22 -13.91 -4.32 4.11
C ALA A 22 -12.68 -4.99 3.45
N PRO A 23 -11.46 -4.48 3.61
CA PRO A 23 -10.25 -5.21 3.23
C PRO A 23 -10.15 -6.56 3.95
N ASP A 24 -9.60 -7.56 3.29
CA ASP A 24 -9.29 -8.86 3.91
C ASP A 24 -7.86 -8.87 4.46
N LEU A 25 -7.72 -8.51 5.74
CA LEU A 25 -6.40 -8.46 6.41
C LEU A 25 -5.81 -9.85 6.67
N ASP A 26 -6.65 -10.89 6.82
CA ASP A 26 -6.17 -12.25 7.06
C ASP A 26 -5.58 -12.82 5.77
N LYS A 27 -6.26 -12.59 4.64
CA LYS A 27 -5.70 -12.93 3.33
C LYS A 27 -4.44 -12.13 3.03
N ALA A 28 -4.40 -10.84 3.38
CA ALA A 28 -3.21 -10.03 3.20
C ALA A 28 -2.00 -10.58 3.98
N LYS A 29 -2.18 -10.94 5.26
CA LYS A 29 -1.13 -11.59 6.07
C LYS A 29 -0.66 -12.90 5.46
N GLN A 30 -1.59 -13.75 5.00
CA GLN A 30 -1.27 -15.01 4.33
C GLN A 30 -0.37 -14.78 3.11
N VAL A 31 -0.73 -13.82 2.25
CA VAL A 31 0.05 -13.53 1.03
C VAL A 31 1.45 -12.96 1.38
N VAL A 32 1.57 -12.13 2.41
CA VAL A 32 2.88 -11.63 2.88
C VAL A 32 3.78 -12.77 3.38
N GLU A 33 3.19 -13.77 4.04
CA GLU A 33 3.92 -14.95 4.52
C GLU A 33 4.30 -15.89 3.38
N GLU A 34 3.37 -16.22 2.48
CA GLU A 34 3.60 -17.09 1.31
C GLU A 34 4.61 -16.51 0.32
N SER A 35 4.64 -15.18 0.18
CA SER A 35 5.63 -14.49 -0.66
C SER A 35 7.04 -14.47 -0.07
N GLY A 36 7.21 -14.88 1.20
CA GLY A 36 8.50 -14.79 1.90
C GLY A 36 8.95 -13.35 2.17
N THR A 37 8.04 -12.36 2.06
CA THR A 37 8.35 -10.93 2.24
C THR A 37 8.06 -10.42 3.65
N LYS A 38 7.50 -11.26 4.52
CA LYS A 38 7.31 -10.96 5.95
C LYS A 38 8.60 -10.48 6.59
N GLY A 39 8.53 -9.35 7.31
CA GLY A 39 9.66 -8.70 7.95
C GLY A 39 10.53 -7.84 7.04
N GLN A 40 10.25 -7.76 5.74
CA GLN A 40 10.99 -6.86 4.85
C GLN A 40 10.78 -5.40 5.26
N LYS A 41 11.88 -4.63 5.17
CA LYS A 41 11.85 -3.20 5.41
C LYS A 41 11.24 -2.46 4.22
N VAL A 42 10.25 -1.61 4.48
CA VAL A 42 9.58 -0.78 3.48
C VAL A 42 9.65 0.68 3.92
N THR A 43 10.14 1.56 3.04
CA THR A 43 10.09 3.02 3.28
C THR A 43 9.06 3.67 2.37
N ILE A 44 8.08 4.35 2.97
CA ILE A 44 7.05 5.11 2.29
C ILE A 44 7.54 6.54 2.13
N ILE A 45 7.77 6.97 0.89
CA ILE A 45 8.14 8.35 0.58
C ILE A 45 6.85 9.17 0.48
N VAL A 46 6.75 10.25 1.23
CA VAL A 46 5.60 11.16 1.14
C VAL A 46 6.07 12.58 0.99
N GLU A 47 5.22 13.43 0.41
CA GLU A 47 5.45 14.87 0.52
C GLU A 47 5.38 15.33 1.97
N ASP A 48 6.15 16.38 2.28
CA ASP A 48 6.13 17.04 3.58
C ASP A 48 4.94 18.01 3.72
N THR A 49 3.73 17.45 3.61
CA THR A 49 2.48 18.15 3.89
C THR A 49 1.70 17.39 4.96
N ALA A 50 0.82 18.08 5.68
CA ALA A 50 0.03 17.46 6.74
C ALA A 50 -0.82 16.28 6.23
N ILE A 51 -1.42 16.43 5.04
CA ILE A 51 -2.26 15.40 4.43
C ILE A 51 -1.42 14.20 4.03
N SER A 52 -0.34 14.41 3.27
CA SER A 52 0.53 13.33 2.78
C SER A 52 1.19 12.57 3.94
N ARG A 53 1.60 13.27 5.01
CA ARG A 53 2.09 12.63 6.24
C ARG A 53 1.02 11.75 6.90
N SER A 54 -0.21 12.23 7.02
CA SER A 54 -1.30 11.44 7.63
C SER A 54 -1.59 10.16 6.85
N ILE A 55 -1.58 10.22 5.51
CA ILE A 55 -1.72 9.07 4.63
C ILE A 55 -0.54 8.11 4.80
N GLY A 56 0.70 8.64 4.86
CA GLY A 56 1.91 7.85 5.09
C GLY A 56 1.86 7.07 6.41
N VAL A 57 1.44 7.72 7.50
CA VAL A 57 1.29 7.08 8.83
C VAL A 57 0.20 6.00 8.82
N TYR A 58 -0.92 6.25 8.15
CA TYR A 58 -1.96 5.25 7.98
C TYR A 58 -1.42 4.02 7.22
N LEU A 59 -0.74 4.24 6.09
CA LEU A 59 -0.17 3.15 5.31
C LEU A 59 0.92 2.38 6.09
N GLN A 60 1.75 3.09 6.87
CA GLN A 60 2.69 2.47 7.79
C GLN A 60 1.99 1.49 8.74
N SER A 61 0.89 1.92 9.39
CA SER A 61 0.15 1.06 10.32
C SER A 61 -0.43 -0.18 9.63
N VAL A 62 -0.93 -0.05 8.39
CA VAL A 62 -1.47 -1.17 7.62
C VAL A 62 -0.38 -2.16 7.26
N LEU A 63 0.75 -1.68 6.73
CA LEU A 63 1.89 -2.53 6.37
C LEU A 63 2.49 -3.23 7.58
N THR A 64 2.61 -2.54 8.72
CA THR A 64 3.02 -3.15 9.99
C THR A 64 2.05 -4.23 10.43
N THR A 65 0.74 -4.00 10.30
CA THR A 65 -0.30 -4.98 10.68
C THR A 65 -0.21 -6.28 9.87
N ILE A 66 0.20 -6.21 8.60
CA ILE A 66 0.32 -7.40 7.74
C ILE A 66 1.72 -8.03 7.75
N GLY A 67 2.67 -7.48 8.53
CA GLY A 67 3.95 -8.12 8.83
C GLY A 67 5.19 -7.48 8.21
N TYR A 68 5.11 -6.27 7.66
CA TYR A 68 6.29 -5.51 7.20
C TYR A 68 6.89 -4.64 8.30
N VAL A 69 8.17 -4.26 8.13
CA VAL A 69 8.81 -3.22 8.94
C VAL A 69 8.74 -1.91 8.15
N ALA A 70 7.69 -1.11 8.40
CA ALA A 70 7.39 0.09 7.62
C ALA A 70 7.89 1.38 8.28
N ASP A 71 8.53 2.25 7.51
CA ASP A 71 8.97 3.60 7.89
C ASP A 71 8.34 4.65 6.96
N VAL A 72 8.06 5.85 7.48
CA VAL A 72 7.61 6.99 6.67
C VAL A 72 8.74 8.01 6.57
N LYS A 73 9.06 8.42 5.34
CA LYS A 73 10.06 9.45 5.04
C LYS A 73 9.40 10.62 4.31
N PRO A 74 8.98 11.66 5.03
CA PRO A 74 8.54 12.92 4.42
C PRO A 74 9.72 13.61 3.73
N ILE A 75 9.50 14.11 2.53
CA ILE A 75 10.46 14.92 1.78
C ILE A 75 9.79 16.17 1.21
N SER A 76 10.55 17.23 0.97
CA SER A 76 10.01 18.47 0.41
C SER A 76 9.26 18.21 -0.90
N SER A 77 8.06 18.77 -1.04
CA SER A 77 7.26 18.70 -2.27
C SER A 77 8.04 19.14 -3.52
N ASN A 78 8.96 20.10 -3.36
CA ASN A 78 9.78 20.61 -4.47
C ASN A 78 10.70 19.55 -5.09
N ILE A 79 11.03 18.50 -4.34
CA ILE A 79 11.93 17.42 -4.80
C ILE A 79 11.25 16.06 -4.85
N GLN A 80 10.00 15.93 -4.40
CA GLN A 80 9.37 14.62 -4.24
C GLN A 80 9.31 13.87 -5.57
N PHE A 81 8.82 14.54 -6.61
CA PHE A 81 8.67 13.93 -7.92
C PHE A 81 10.00 13.48 -8.54
N THR A 82 11.02 14.35 -8.48
CA THR A 82 12.36 14.03 -9.01
C THR A 82 13.06 12.96 -8.17
N TYR A 83 12.82 12.92 -6.86
CA TYR A 83 13.34 11.89 -5.96
C TYR A 83 12.78 10.50 -6.29
N ILE A 84 11.48 10.38 -6.54
CA ILE A 84 10.84 9.07 -6.80
C ILE A 84 11.12 8.53 -8.20
N GLN A 85 11.40 9.39 -9.17
CA GLN A 85 11.78 8.98 -10.52
C GLN A 85 13.22 8.48 -10.63
N ASN A 86 14.10 8.91 -9.71
CA ASN A 86 15.50 8.49 -9.72
C ASN A 86 15.63 7.06 -9.17
N THR A 87 15.84 6.10 -10.07
CA THR A 87 15.99 4.67 -9.74
C THR A 87 17.15 4.37 -8.78
N ASN A 88 18.16 5.24 -8.69
CA ASN A 88 19.25 5.10 -7.72
C ASN A 88 18.78 5.25 -6.27
N ASN A 89 17.66 5.95 -6.03
CA ASN A 89 17.08 6.11 -4.71
C ASN A 89 16.36 4.86 -4.21
N LYS A 90 16.16 3.85 -5.08
CA LYS A 90 15.57 2.55 -4.74
C LYS A 90 14.25 2.69 -3.97
N VAL A 91 13.41 3.64 -4.39
CA VAL A 91 12.10 3.87 -3.79
C VAL A 91 11.23 2.63 -3.97
N GLN A 92 10.68 2.12 -2.86
CA GLN A 92 9.79 0.97 -2.85
C GLN A 92 8.32 1.41 -2.96
N MET A 93 7.96 2.52 -2.31
CA MET A 93 6.61 3.08 -2.28
C MET A 93 6.66 4.62 -2.18
N SER A 94 5.77 5.31 -2.89
CA SER A 94 5.55 6.75 -2.78
C SER A 94 4.07 7.10 -2.91
#